data_AF-A0AAV7MET0-F1
#
_entry.id   AF-A0AAV7MET0-F1
#
_cell.length_a   1.000
_cell.length_b   1.000
_cell.length_c   1.000
_cell.angle_alpha   90.00
_cell.angle_beta   90.00
_cell.angle_gamma   90.00
#
_symmetry.space_group_name_H-M   'P 1'
#
loop_
_entity.id
_entity.type
_entity.pdbx_description
1 polymer ?
#
loop_
_entity_poly.entity_id
_entity_poly.type
_entity_poly.pdbx_seq_one_letter_code
_entity_poly.pdbx_strand_id
1 'polypeptide(L)'
;MQESYDRCMIDWPDWRRRSPSPEKQQCDTGNSRRILGDARAQLEEFYETARREVQHLGKYTVVRPYEKGEHRGATVAAIVRPCLDEDGVLKMQDEQGLPRRTAKQVSDQFCIYYANIYRSRQAHDDATAPDYLEYVGVTLLRAEHRENLMAPLRSWEIHLVLWHVPSGKAPGIDGLTVTFYKTY
;
A
#
# COMPACT_ATOMS: atom_id res chain seq x y z
N MET A 1 31.26 56.15 40.07
CA MET A 1 30.43 54.99 40.50
C MET A 1 31.21 53.71 40.21
N GLN A 2 32.35 53.54 40.88
CA GLN A 2 33.33 52.48 40.58
C GLN A 2 33.88 51.84 41.86
N GLU A 3 33.16 51.92 42.97
CA GLU A 3 33.66 51.48 44.30
C GLU A 3 32.68 50.55 45.04
N SER A 4 31.81 49.83 44.33
CA SER A 4 30.91 48.86 44.97
C SER A 4 31.00 47.43 44.43
N TYR A 5 32.03 47.10 43.65
CA TYR A 5 32.24 45.74 43.13
C TYR A 5 33.50 45.04 43.66
N ASP A 6 34.28 45.66 44.54
CA ASP A 6 35.57 45.12 45.02
C ASP A 6 35.55 44.56 46.45
N ARG A 7 34.39 44.13 46.98
CA ARG A 7 34.29 43.57 48.35
C ARG A 7 33.57 42.23 48.49
N CYS A 8 33.60 41.40 47.43
CA CYS A 8 33.20 40.00 47.53
C CYS A 8 34.33 39.02 47.12
N MET A 9 35.59 39.40 47.30
CA MET A 9 36.68 38.42 47.48
C MET A 9 36.85 38.14 48.96
N ILE A 10 36.05 37.20 49.48
CA ILE A 10 36.32 36.55 50.77
C ILE A 10 36.35 35.05 50.50
N ASP A 11 37.57 34.53 50.48
CA ASP A 11 38.01 33.17 50.79
C ASP A 11 37.08 32.00 50.42
N TRP A 12 37.27 31.51 49.19
CA TRP A 12 36.97 30.12 48.89
C TRP A 12 38.10 29.22 49.43
N PRO A 13 37.80 28.17 50.22
CA PRO A 13 38.82 27.25 50.68
C PRO A 13 39.46 26.55 49.48
N ASP A 14 40.79 26.57 49.44
CA ASP A 14 41.61 25.89 48.44
C ASP A 14 41.44 24.37 48.55
N TRP A 15 40.43 23.84 47.85
CA TRP A 15 40.07 22.42 47.86
C TRP A 15 41.15 21.52 47.24
N ARG A 16 42.22 22.10 46.69
CA ARG A 16 43.36 21.37 46.11
C ARG A 16 44.36 20.81 47.13
N ARG A 17 44.23 21.10 48.44
CA ARG A 17 45.05 20.47 49.50
C ARG A 17 44.22 19.65 50.49
N ARG A 18 43.41 18.72 50.01
CA ARG A 18 43.04 17.55 50.82
C ARG A 18 43.94 16.40 50.39
N SER A 19 44.82 15.95 51.30
CA SER A 19 45.42 14.62 51.22
C SER A 19 44.31 13.62 50.91
N PRO A 20 44.52 12.65 50.01
CA PRO A 20 43.48 11.71 49.66
C PRO A 20 43.03 10.97 50.93
N SER A 21 41.73 11.03 51.23
CA SER A 21 41.10 10.20 52.26
C SER A 21 41.44 8.73 51.99
N PRO A 22 41.83 7.93 53.01
CA PRO A 22 42.18 6.53 52.83
C PRO A 22 41.00 5.69 52.29
N GLU A 23 39.77 6.20 52.34
CA GLU A 23 38.58 5.48 51.86
C GLU A 23 38.35 5.58 50.34
N LYS A 24 39.07 6.44 49.61
CA LYS A 24 38.97 6.49 48.14
C LYS A 24 39.99 5.62 47.41
N GLN A 25 40.78 4.83 48.13
CA GLN A 25 41.77 3.92 47.54
C GLN A 25 41.25 2.51 47.28
N GLN A 26 39.96 2.23 47.53
CA GLN A 26 39.45 0.85 47.49
C GLN A 26 38.52 0.50 46.31
N CYS A 27 38.48 1.33 45.26
CA CYS A 27 37.72 1.03 44.04
C CYS A 27 38.58 1.06 42.75
N ASP A 28 39.89 0.81 42.85
CA ASP A 28 40.75 0.64 41.67
C ASP A 28 41.26 -0.81 41.61
N THR A 29 40.34 -1.76 41.77
CA THR A 29 40.64 -3.15 41.39
C THR A 29 40.66 -3.19 39.87
N GLY A 30 41.71 -3.75 39.25
CA GLY A 30 41.79 -3.88 37.78
C GLY A 30 40.57 -4.55 37.13
N ASN A 31 39.70 -5.18 37.95
CA ASN A 31 38.40 -5.69 37.57
C ASN A 31 37.38 -4.59 37.20
N SER A 32 37.34 -3.45 37.90
CA SER A 32 36.41 -2.35 37.58
C SER A 32 36.73 -1.71 36.22
N ARG A 33 38.02 -1.54 35.90
CA ARG A 33 38.47 -1.06 34.58
C ARG A 33 38.17 -2.06 33.46
N ARG A 34 38.28 -3.36 33.73
CA ARG A 34 37.89 -4.42 32.79
C ARG A 34 36.39 -4.40 32.52
N ILE A 35 35.57 -4.37 33.57
CA ILE A 35 34.11 -4.31 33.46
C ILE A 35 33.66 -3.06 32.67
N LEU A 36 34.28 -1.89 32.91
CA LEU A 36 33.98 -0.69 32.14
C LEU A 36 34.46 -0.77 30.68
N GLY A 37 35.58 -1.45 30.42
CA GLY A 37 36.06 -1.74 29.07
C GLY A 37 35.13 -2.67 28.31
N ASP A 38 34.67 -3.75 28.96
CA ASP A 38 33.74 -4.73 28.40
C ASP A 38 32.37 -4.08 28.12
N ALA A 39 31.85 -3.27 29.05
CA ALA A 39 30.61 -2.53 28.86
C ALA A 39 30.70 -1.53 27.70
N ARG A 40 31.86 -0.87 27.53
CA ARG A 40 32.11 0.02 26.39
C ARG A 40 32.18 -0.74 25.07
N ALA A 41 32.83 -1.90 25.03
CA ALA A 41 32.90 -2.75 23.84
C ALA A 41 31.51 -3.27 23.43
N GLN A 42 30.68 -3.68 24.40
CA GLN A 42 29.29 -4.10 24.15
C GLN A 42 28.44 -2.95 23.61
N LEU A 43 28.62 -1.73 24.13
CA LEU A 43 27.95 -0.55 23.59
C LEU A 43 28.38 -0.27 22.15
N GLU A 44 29.68 -0.32 21.86
CA GLU A 44 30.23 -0.12 20.50
C GLU A 44 29.67 -1.17 19.52
N GLU A 45 29.59 -2.43 19.95
CA GLU A 45 29.01 -3.53 19.17
C GLU A 45 27.50 -3.33 18.90
N PHE A 46 26.76 -2.87 19.91
CA PHE A 46 25.35 -2.52 19.78
C PHE A 46 25.14 -1.37 18.78
N TYR A 47 25.97 -0.32 18.86
CA TYR A 47 25.88 0.79 17.91
C TYR A 47 26.22 0.37 16.48
N GLU A 48 27.18 -0.53 16.28
CA GLU A 48 27.51 -1.05 14.95
C GLU A 48 26.41 -1.97 14.39
N THR A 49 25.77 -2.80 15.21
CA THR A 49 24.60 -3.59 14.77
C THR A 49 23.41 -2.69 14.42
N ALA A 50 23.07 -1.73 15.28
CA ALA A 50 22.03 -0.75 14.99
C ALA A 50 22.32 0.07 13.72
N ARG A 51 23.59 0.44 13.51
CA ARG A 51 24.02 1.15 12.28
C ARG A 51 23.87 0.29 11.04
N ARG A 52 24.19 -1.00 11.10
CA ARG A 52 23.96 -1.95 9.98
C ARG A 52 22.48 -2.13 9.68
N GLU A 53 21.64 -2.21 10.70
CA GLU A 53 20.19 -2.31 10.53
C GLU A 53 19.59 -1.04 9.92
N VAL A 54 19.97 0.14 10.41
CA VAL A 54 19.54 1.43 9.84
C VAL A 54 20.03 1.59 8.40
N GLN A 55 21.26 1.17 8.08
CA GLN A 55 21.76 1.17 6.70
C GLN A 55 20.99 0.17 5.82
N HIS A 56 20.67 -1.01 6.35
CA HIS A 56 19.89 -2.02 5.64
C HIS A 56 18.48 -1.50 5.34
N LEU A 57 17.79 -0.94 6.33
CA LEU A 57 16.47 -0.31 6.17
C LEU A 57 16.53 0.92 5.24
N GLY A 58 17.57 1.74 5.35
CA GLY A 58 17.82 2.91 4.52
C GLY A 58 17.95 2.60 3.02
N LYS A 59 18.49 1.43 2.67
CA LYS A 59 18.55 0.96 1.27
C LYS A 59 17.18 0.78 0.63
N TYR A 60 16.14 0.51 1.43
CA TYR A 60 14.78 0.25 0.93
C TYR A 60 13.85 1.47 1.11
N THR A 61 14.12 2.35 2.07
CA THR A 61 13.26 3.53 2.34
C THR A 61 13.58 4.74 1.46
N VAL A 62 14.83 4.90 1.01
CA VAL A 62 15.26 6.07 0.22
C VAL A 62 15.11 5.84 -1.28
N VAL A 63 14.94 4.59 -1.75
CA VAL A 63 14.91 4.30 -3.18
C VAL A 63 13.49 4.40 -3.72
N ARG A 64 13.09 5.63 -4.03
CA ARG A 64 11.99 5.87 -4.97
C ARG A 64 12.43 5.32 -6.34
N PRO A 65 11.76 4.31 -6.91
CA PRO A 65 12.25 3.60 -8.11
C PRO A 65 12.34 4.49 -9.36
N TYR A 66 11.78 5.69 -9.30
CA TYR A 66 11.84 6.69 -10.36
C TYR A 66 13.05 7.66 -10.28
N GLU A 67 13.81 7.71 -9.18
CA GLU A 67 14.86 8.72 -9.00
C GLU A 67 16.22 8.31 -9.58
N LYS A 68 16.53 7.01 -9.70
CA LYS A 68 17.79 6.53 -10.28
C LYS A 68 17.55 6.07 -11.71
N GLY A 69 18.10 6.77 -12.72
CA GLY A 69 17.89 6.47 -14.14
C GLY A 69 18.50 5.15 -14.63
N GLU A 70 19.71 4.83 -14.18
CA GLU A 70 20.56 3.82 -14.84
C GLU A 70 20.37 2.39 -14.32
N HIS A 71 19.77 2.22 -13.14
CA HIS A 71 19.58 0.90 -12.49
C HIS A 71 18.15 0.63 -12.04
N ARG A 72 17.15 1.16 -12.77
CA ARG A 72 15.72 0.95 -12.46
C ARG A 72 15.34 -0.52 -12.51
N GLY A 73 15.78 -1.24 -13.54
CA GLY A 73 15.49 -2.66 -13.71
C GLY A 73 16.09 -3.52 -12.59
N ALA A 74 17.34 -3.26 -12.21
CA ALA A 74 18.00 -3.99 -11.12
C ALA A 74 17.35 -3.70 -9.76
N THR A 75 16.93 -2.46 -9.52
CA THR A 75 16.26 -2.04 -8.29
C THR A 75 14.86 -2.68 -8.18
N VAL A 76 14.06 -2.61 -9.25
CA VAL A 76 12.74 -3.25 -9.30
C VAL A 76 12.88 -4.76 -9.16
N ALA A 77 13.85 -5.38 -9.84
CA ALA A 77 14.09 -6.81 -9.71
C ALA A 77 14.49 -7.22 -8.29
N ALA A 78 15.33 -6.44 -7.59
CA ALA A 78 15.72 -6.73 -6.20
C ALA A 78 14.53 -6.62 -5.23
N ILE A 79 13.57 -5.73 -5.50
CA ILE A 79 12.33 -5.59 -4.71
C ILE A 79 11.35 -6.73 -5.03
N VAL A 80 11.21 -7.09 -6.31
CA VAL A 80 10.20 -8.06 -6.78
C VAL A 80 10.62 -9.51 -6.55
N ARG A 81 11.92 -9.83 -6.63
CA ARG A 81 12.45 -11.20 -6.41
C ARG A 81 11.96 -11.88 -5.12
N PRO A 82 12.12 -11.27 -3.93
CA PRO A 82 11.62 -11.89 -2.70
C PRO A 82 10.07 -11.99 -2.66
N CYS A 83 9.35 -11.11 -3.36
CA CYS A 83 7.89 -11.22 -3.50
C CYS A 83 7.46 -12.34 -4.45
N LEU A 84 8.28 -12.69 -5.45
CA LEU A 84 8.04 -13.81 -6.36
C LEU A 84 8.33 -15.16 -5.70
N ASP A 85 9.37 -15.22 -4.85
CA ASP A 85 9.80 -16.45 -4.18
C ASP A 85 8.80 -16.92 -3.11
N GLU A 86 8.14 -15.99 -2.42
CA GLU A 86 7.19 -16.35 -1.35
C GLU A 86 5.78 -16.69 -1.88
N ASP A 87 5.17 -15.94 -2.81
CA ASP A 87 3.77 -16.20 -3.22
C ASP A 87 3.33 -15.62 -4.59
N GLY A 88 4.25 -15.42 -5.54
CA GLY A 88 3.97 -14.59 -6.73
C GLY A 88 3.25 -15.25 -7.92
N VAL A 89 3.16 -16.58 -8.00
CA VAL A 89 2.39 -17.24 -9.06
C VAL A 89 1.09 -17.75 -8.46
N LEU A 90 -0.04 -17.22 -8.94
CA LEU A 90 -1.38 -17.76 -8.66
C LEU A 90 -1.33 -19.29 -8.83
N LYS A 91 -1.27 -20.01 -7.71
CA LYS A 91 -1.21 -21.48 -7.68
C LYS A 91 -2.57 -21.95 -8.20
N MET A 92 -2.62 -22.42 -9.44
CA MET A 92 -3.84 -23.02 -9.96
C MET A 92 -4.11 -24.31 -9.21
N GLN A 93 -5.29 -24.39 -8.60
CA GLN A 93 -5.78 -25.59 -7.95
C GLN A 93 -6.42 -26.50 -8.99
N ASP A 94 -6.16 -27.80 -8.85
CA ASP A 94 -6.85 -28.83 -9.61
C ASP A 94 -8.27 -29.09 -9.03
N GLU A 95 -9.08 -29.91 -9.69
CA GLU A 95 -10.41 -30.36 -9.22
C GLU A 95 -10.36 -31.03 -7.83
N GLN A 96 -9.17 -31.49 -7.43
CA GLN A 96 -8.89 -32.13 -6.14
C GLN A 96 -8.26 -31.16 -5.11
N GLY A 97 -8.15 -29.86 -5.42
CA GLY A 97 -7.63 -28.83 -4.53
C GLY A 97 -6.09 -28.79 -4.40
N LEU A 98 -5.35 -29.59 -5.17
CA LEU A 98 -3.88 -29.63 -5.11
C LEU A 98 -3.26 -28.52 -5.99
N PRO A 99 -2.22 -27.82 -5.50
CA PRO A 99 -1.58 -26.74 -6.25
C PRO A 99 -0.67 -27.29 -7.36
N ARG A 100 -0.97 -26.94 -8.62
CA ARG A 100 -0.15 -27.29 -9.79
C ARG A 100 0.95 -26.23 -9.98
N ARG A 101 2.21 -26.67 -10.03
CA ARG A 101 3.40 -25.77 -10.02
C ARG A 101 4.18 -25.74 -11.33
N THR A 102 3.97 -26.72 -12.21
CA THR A 102 4.73 -26.82 -13.48
C THR A 102 3.98 -26.14 -14.62
N ALA A 103 4.66 -25.35 -15.44
CA ALA A 103 4.05 -24.62 -16.57
C ALA A 103 3.22 -25.52 -17.51
N LYS A 104 3.68 -26.76 -17.77
CA LYS A 104 2.92 -27.76 -18.56
C LYS A 104 1.59 -28.13 -17.89
N GLN A 105 1.64 -28.41 -16.59
CA GLN A 105 0.45 -28.77 -15.81
C GLN A 105 -0.59 -27.64 -15.76
N VAL A 106 -0.11 -26.39 -15.72
CA VAL A 106 -0.97 -25.20 -15.77
C VAL A 106 -1.63 -25.08 -17.15
N SER A 107 -0.85 -25.25 -18.23
CA SER A 107 -1.37 -25.22 -19.60
C SER A 107 -2.40 -26.32 -19.85
N ASP A 108 -2.11 -27.55 -19.41
CA ASP A 108 -3.01 -28.70 -19.60
C ASP A 108 -4.35 -28.48 -18.88
N GLN A 109 -4.31 -27.89 -17.68
CA GLN A 109 -5.52 -27.55 -16.94
C GLN A 109 -6.36 -26.48 -17.64
N PHE A 110 -5.72 -25.46 -18.20
CA PHE A 110 -6.44 -24.47 -19.02
C PHE A 110 -7.08 -25.11 -20.24
N CYS A 111 -6.37 -26.01 -20.93
CA CYS A 111 -6.92 -26.73 -22.08
C CYS A 111 -8.16 -27.55 -21.69
N ILE A 112 -8.10 -28.28 -20.56
CA ILE A 112 -9.22 -29.07 -20.06
C ILE A 112 -10.39 -28.15 -19.67
N TYR A 113 -10.13 -27.08 -18.93
CA TYR A 113 -11.15 -26.12 -18.49
C TYR A 113 -11.91 -25.49 -19.66
N TYR A 114 -11.19 -24.93 -20.64
CA TYR A 114 -11.83 -24.32 -21.80
C TYR A 114 -12.50 -25.37 -22.71
N ALA A 115 -11.89 -26.55 -22.88
CA ALA A 115 -12.54 -27.65 -23.59
C ALA A 115 -13.86 -28.04 -22.93
N ASN A 116 -13.92 -28.04 -21.59
CA ASN A 116 -15.14 -28.32 -20.84
C ASN A 116 -16.17 -27.21 -21.03
N ILE A 117 -15.81 -25.93 -20.94
CA ILE A 117 -16.76 -24.81 -21.21
C ILE A 117 -17.38 -24.93 -22.59
N TYR A 118 -16.55 -25.17 -23.61
CA TYR A 118 -17.03 -25.20 -24.99
C TYR A 118 -17.75 -26.52 -25.35
N ARG A 119 -17.42 -27.64 -24.68
CA ARG A 119 -18.21 -28.88 -24.75
C ARG A 119 -19.52 -28.78 -23.98
N SER A 120 -19.51 -28.08 -22.85
CA SER A 120 -20.66 -27.79 -22.01
C SER A 120 -21.42 -26.55 -22.49
N ARG A 121 -21.34 -26.21 -23.78
CA ARG A 121 -22.34 -25.35 -24.41
C ARG A 121 -23.66 -26.11 -24.33
N GLN A 122 -24.26 -26.06 -23.14
CA GLN A 122 -25.61 -26.48 -22.86
C GLN A 122 -26.43 -25.81 -23.95
N ALA A 123 -27.26 -26.59 -24.63
CA ALA A 123 -28.41 -26.02 -25.30
C ALA A 123 -29.11 -25.25 -24.19
N HIS A 124 -28.94 -23.92 -24.16
CA HIS A 124 -29.79 -23.08 -23.35
C HIS A 124 -31.17 -23.34 -23.91
N ASP A 125 -31.96 -24.16 -23.21
CA ASP A 125 -33.38 -24.21 -23.46
C ASP A 125 -33.86 -22.78 -23.18
N ASP A 126 -34.39 -22.12 -24.22
CA ASP A 126 -34.97 -20.77 -24.11
C ASP A 126 -36.06 -20.71 -23.01
N ALA A 127 -36.54 -21.87 -22.54
CA ALA A 127 -37.43 -22.05 -21.42
C ALA A 127 -36.84 -21.73 -20.02
N THR A 128 -35.51 -21.80 -19.81
CA THR A 128 -34.88 -21.53 -18.49
C THR A 128 -34.45 -20.07 -18.31
N ALA A 129 -34.37 -19.31 -19.41
CA ALA A 129 -34.10 -17.87 -19.39
C ALA A 129 -35.10 -17.07 -18.54
N PRO A 130 -36.44 -17.28 -18.62
CA PRO A 130 -37.39 -16.56 -17.78
C PRO A 130 -37.23 -16.86 -16.28
N ASP A 131 -36.95 -18.12 -15.90
CA ASP A 131 -36.76 -18.53 -14.50
C ASP A 131 -35.54 -17.84 -13.86
N TYR A 132 -34.45 -17.70 -14.62
CA TYR A 132 -33.26 -16.98 -14.15
C TYR A 132 -33.51 -15.48 -14.02
N LEU A 133 -34.24 -14.88 -14.97
CA LEU A 133 -34.59 -13.45 -14.90
C LEU A 133 -35.48 -13.14 -13.69
N GLU A 134 -36.40 -14.05 -13.35
CA GLU A 134 -37.20 -13.97 -12.13
C GLU A 134 -36.33 -14.14 -10.87
N TYR A 135 -35.41 -15.11 -10.86
CA TYR A 135 -34.46 -15.32 -9.76
C TYR A 135 -33.56 -14.11 -9.48
N VAL A 136 -33.06 -13.44 -10.52
CA VAL A 136 -32.23 -12.23 -10.41
C VAL A 136 -33.07 -11.00 -9.99
N GLY A 137 -34.40 -11.15 -9.92
CA GLY A 137 -35.31 -10.07 -9.54
C GLY A 137 -35.51 -9.05 -10.65
N VAL A 138 -35.24 -9.42 -11.91
CA VAL A 138 -35.58 -8.59 -13.06
C VAL A 138 -37.10 -8.67 -13.21
N THR A 139 -37.80 -7.69 -12.65
CA THR A 139 -39.24 -7.58 -12.83
C THR A 139 -39.54 -7.47 -14.32
N LEU A 140 -40.32 -8.42 -14.85
CA LEU A 140 -40.82 -8.30 -16.22
C LEU A 140 -41.58 -6.97 -16.31
N LEU A 141 -41.15 -6.09 -17.21
CA LEU A 141 -41.80 -4.82 -17.48
C LEU A 141 -43.27 -5.08 -17.83
N ARG A 142 -44.20 -4.46 -17.10
CA ARG A 142 -45.62 -4.51 -17.45
C ARG A 142 -45.82 -3.99 -18.88
N ALA A 143 -46.79 -4.56 -19.59
CA ALA A 143 -47.08 -4.18 -20.97
C ALA A 143 -47.23 -2.66 -21.15
N GLU A 144 -47.84 -1.97 -20.19
CA GLU A 144 -47.99 -0.52 -20.14
C GLU A 144 -46.65 0.24 -20.11
N HIS A 145 -45.67 -0.24 -19.33
CA HIS A 145 -44.35 0.40 -19.24
C HIS A 145 -43.56 0.20 -20.54
N ARG A 146 -43.72 -0.97 -21.16
CA ARG A 146 -43.13 -1.26 -22.46
C ARG A 146 -43.72 -0.38 -23.55
N GLU A 147 -45.04 -0.17 -23.56
CA GLU A 147 -45.70 0.73 -24.50
C GLU A 147 -45.26 2.19 -24.30
N ASN A 148 -45.14 2.65 -23.05
CA ASN A 148 -44.63 3.98 -22.73
C ASN A 148 -43.15 4.17 -23.16
N LEU A 149 -42.31 3.13 -23.04
CA LEU A 149 -40.92 3.16 -23.51
C LEU A 149 -40.81 3.22 -25.05
N MET A 150 -41.79 2.64 -25.75
CA MET A 150 -41.85 2.63 -27.21
C MET A 150 -42.59 3.85 -27.78
N ALA A 151 -43.27 4.62 -26.93
CA ALA A 151 -43.94 5.84 -27.34
C ALA A 151 -42.93 6.93 -27.72
N PRO A 152 -43.25 7.81 -28.68
CA PRO A 152 -42.40 8.94 -29.02
C PRO A 152 -42.29 9.88 -27.81
N LEU A 153 -41.06 10.36 -27.56
CA LEU A 153 -40.76 11.33 -26.51
C LEU A 153 -41.52 12.64 -26.74
N ARG A 154 -42.17 13.14 -25.70
CA ARG A 154 -42.87 14.42 -25.72
C ARG A 154 -41.90 15.54 -25.39
N SER A 155 -42.12 16.72 -25.98
CA SER A 155 -41.26 17.89 -25.76
C SER A 155 -41.13 18.28 -24.28
N TRP A 156 -42.24 18.24 -23.52
CA TRP A 156 -42.21 18.57 -22.10
C TRP A 156 -41.39 17.59 -21.24
N GLU A 157 -41.33 16.30 -21.63
CA GLU A 157 -40.53 15.29 -20.94
C GLU A 157 -39.04 15.61 -21.09
N ILE A 158 -38.64 16.00 -22.31
CA ILE A 158 -37.27 16.41 -22.62
C ILE A 158 -36.89 17.65 -21.80
N HIS A 159 -37.75 18.67 -21.75
CA HIS A 159 -37.50 19.87 -20.94
C HIS A 159 -37.40 19.56 -19.44
N LEU A 160 -38.27 18.69 -18.92
CA LEU A 160 -38.25 18.28 -17.52
C LEU A 160 -36.95 17.55 -17.19
N VAL A 161 -36.52 16.62 -18.04
CA VAL A 161 -35.25 15.92 -17.87
C VAL A 161 -34.09 16.90 -17.93
N LEU A 162 -34.01 17.74 -18.96
CA LEU A 162 -32.94 18.72 -19.13
C LEU A 162 -32.81 19.67 -17.93
N TRP A 163 -33.93 20.07 -17.32
CA TRP A 163 -33.93 20.90 -16.12
C TRP A 163 -33.21 20.23 -14.93
N HIS A 164 -33.45 18.93 -14.74
CA HIS A 164 -32.92 18.17 -13.61
C HIS A 164 -31.51 17.59 -13.84
N VAL A 165 -30.99 17.62 -15.08
CA VAL A 165 -29.62 17.17 -15.36
C VAL A 165 -28.62 18.12 -14.66
N PRO A 166 -27.66 17.60 -13.88
CA PRO A 166 -26.65 18.43 -13.22
C PRO A 166 -25.74 19.09 -14.26
N SER A 167 -25.48 20.37 -14.08
CA SER A 167 -24.57 21.15 -14.94
C SER A 167 -23.10 20.81 -14.62
N GLY A 168 -22.22 20.86 -15.62
CA GLY A 168 -20.77 20.61 -15.44
C GLY A 168 -20.28 19.23 -15.90
N LYS A 169 -21.13 18.43 -16.55
CA LYS A 169 -20.68 17.23 -17.26
C LYS A 169 -19.96 17.60 -18.56
N ALA A 170 -19.03 16.73 -18.98
CA ALA A 170 -18.36 16.84 -20.27
C ALA A 170 -19.39 16.85 -21.43
N PRO A 171 -19.10 17.56 -22.54
CA PRO A 171 -19.96 17.56 -23.71
C PRO A 171 -20.14 16.15 -24.28
N GLY A 172 -21.28 15.93 -24.92
CA GLY A 172 -21.59 14.66 -25.56
C GLY A 172 -20.76 14.42 -26.83
N ILE A 173 -21.11 13.37 -27.57
CA ILE A 173 -20.54 13.10 -28.90
C ILE A 173 -20.80 14.23 -29.90
N ASP A 174 -21.83 15.02 -29.63
CA ASP A 174 -22.22 16.24 -30.33
C ASP A 174 -21.30 17.45 -30.04
N GLY A 175 -20.44 17.38 -29.03
CA GLY A 175 -19.61 18.49 -28.59
C GLY A 175 -20.35 19.60 -27.83
N LEU A 176 -21.65 19.42 -27.55
CA LEU A 176 -22.49 20.41 -26.89
C LEU A 176 -22.62 20.12 -25.40
N THR A 177 -22.61 21.16 -24.58
CA THR A 177 -22.73 21.02 -23.12
C THR A 177 -24.20 21.05 -22.69
N VAL A 178 -24.48 20.51 -21.50
CA VAL A 178 -25.83 20.57 -20.89
C VAL A 178 -26.36 22.01 -20.78
N THR A 179 -25.48 23.00 -20.60
CA THR A 179 -25.88 24.41 -20.54
C THR A 179 -26.46 24.90 -21.88
N PHE A 180 -25.96 24.39 -23.01
CA PHE A 180 -26.50 24.71 -24.33
C PHE A 180 -27.95 24.22 -24.44
N TYR A 181 -28.20 22.96 -24.11
CA TYR A 181 -29.54 22.35 -24.15
C TYR A 181 -30.54 22.91 -23.13
N LYS A 182 -30.06 23.52 -22.04
CA LYS A 182 -30.94 24.25 -21.11
C LYS A 182 -31.36 25.62 -21.65
N THR A 183 -30.59 26.17 -22.60
CA THR A 183 -30.76 27.54 -23.09
C THR A 183 -31.55 27.60 -24.40
N TYR A 184 -31.35 26.61 -25.28
CA TYR A 184 -31.94 26.50 -26.62
C TYR A 184 -32.76 25.23 -26.74
#